data_AF-A0A1C5PH28-F1
#
_entry.id   AF-A0A1C5PH28-F1
#
_cell.length_a   1.000
_cell.length_b   1.000
_cell.length_c   1.000
_cell.angle_alpha   90.00
_cell.angle_beta   90.00
_cell.angle_gamma   90.00
#
_symmetry.space_group_name_H-M   'P 1'
#
loop_
_entity.id
_entity.type
_entity.pdbx_description
1 polymer ?
#
loop_
_entity_poly.entity_id
_entity_poly.type
_entity_poly.pdbx_seq_one_letter_code
_entity_poly.pdbx_strand_id
1 'polypeptide(L)'
;MNYAKNHNELFVLVERTIFDFVDLMNPGHPANTKFVIQNALIYIEENYAQHLTLAKVAQHVYLSNSRFSTLFAEEMKESFSKYLTNKRIEKAKELMKNPYAKIYEISYAVGFQDARYFSAVFKKSTGLTPMEYLKKHL
;
A
#
# COMPACT_ATOMS: atom_id res chain seq x y z
N MET A 1 -28.22 -24.89 4.25
CA MET A 1 -28.66 -23.54 4.67
C MET A 1 -27.43 -22.64 4.71
N ASN A 2 -27.30 -21.69 3.76
CA ASN A 2 -26.10 -20.88 3.55
C ASN A 2 -26.45 -19.38 3.55
N TYR A 3 -27.23 -18.95 4.54
CA TYR A 3 -27.80 -17.60 4.60
C TYR A 3 -26.75 -16.49 4.80
N ALA A 4 -25.59 -16.80 5.41
CA ALA A 4 -24.53 -15.83 5.65
C ALA A 4 -23.76 -15.41 4.38
N LYS A 5 -23.65 -16.28 3.36
CA LYS A 5 -22.98 -15.94 2.10
C LYS A 5 -23.79 -14.94 1.28
N ASN A 6 -25.11 -15.12 1.23
CA ASN A 6 -26.01 -14.24 0.46
C ASN A 6 -26.08 -12.82 1.03
N HIS A 7 -25.96 -12.62 2.35
CA HIS A 7 -25.97 -11.27 2.93
C HIS A 7 -24.71 -10.48 2.61
N ASN A 8 -23.53 -11.10 2.65
CA ASN A 8 -22.29 -10.43 2.24
C ASN A 8 -22.28 -10.15 0.73
N GLU A 9 -22.75 -11.10 -0.09
CA GLU A 9 -22.86 -10.89 -1.53
C GLU A 9 -23.87 -9.79 -1.88
N LEU A 10 -25.02 -9.74 -1.18
CA LEU A 10 -26.00 -8.69 -1.33
C LEU A 10 -25.47 -7.34 -0.86
N PHE A 11 -24.75 -7.29 0.27
CA PHE A 11 -24.15 -6.08 0.78
C PHE A 11 -23.09 -5.53 -0.19
N VAL A 12 -22.20 -6.39 -0.67
CA VAL A 12 -21.21 -6.03 -1.70
C VAL A 12 -21.87 -5.59 -3.00
N LEU A 13 -22.98 -6.22 -3.40
CA LEU A 13 -23.73 -5.83 -4.60
C LEU A 13 -24.42 -4.47 -4.43
N VAL A 14 -25.04 -4.23 -3.28
CA VAL A 14 -25.68 -2.94 -2.95
C VAL A 14 -24.63 -1.83 -2.87
N GLU A 15 -23.50 -2.06 -2.21
CA GLU A 15 -22.41 -1.08 -2.14
C GLU A 15 -21.82 -0.77 -3.52
N ARG A 16 -21.58 -1.81 -4.33
CA ARG A 16 -21.11 -1.64 -5.71
C ARG A 16 -22.11 -0.83 -6.54
N THR A 17 -23.41 -1.09 -6.37
CA THR A 17 -24.47 -0.38 -7.09
C THR A 17 -24.58 1.08 -6.64
N ILE A 18 -24.41 1.35 -5.34
CA ILE A 18 -24.37 2.72 -4.81
C ILE A 18 -23.15 3.46 -5.35
N PHE A 19 -21.99 2.82 -5.38
CA PHE A 19 -20.76 3.43 -5.87
C PHE A 19 -20.84 3.69 -7.38
N ASP A 20 -21.31 2.72 -8.16
CA ASP A 20 -21.54 2.86 -9.60
C ASP A 20 -22.60 3.95 -9.87
N PHE A 21 -23.66 4.05 -9.05
CA PHE A 21 -24.68 5.10 -9.15
C PHE A 21 -24.11 6.49 -8.82
N VAL A 22 -23.26 6.59 -7.79
CA VAL A 22 -22.57 7.85 -7.45
C VAL A 22 -21.63 8.28 -8.57
N ASP A 23 -20.93 7.35 -9.22
CA ASP A 23 -20.11 7.63 -10.40
C ASP A 23 -20.94 8.04 -11.63
N LEU A 24 -22.09 7.40 -11.84
CA LEU A 24 -23.05 7.71 -12.91
C LEU A 24 -23.69 9.09 -12.73
N MET A 25 -23.93 9.50 -11.48
CA MET A 25 -24.48 10.80 -11.14
C MET A 25 -23.47 11.95 -11.30
N ASN A 26 -22.17 11.66 -11.44
CA ASN A 26 -21.16 12.70 -11.67
C ASN A 26 -19.93 12.16 -12.44
N PRO A 27 -20.06 11.87 -13.74
CA PRO A 27 -18.99 11.29 -14.55
C PRO A 27 -17.85 12.30 -14.68
N GLY A 28 -16.82 12.15 -13.83
CA GLY A 28 -15.59 12.94 -13.88
C GLY A 28 -15.32 13.86 -12.69
N HIS A 29 -15.95 13.68 -11.52
CA HIS A 29 -15.68 14.57 -10.38
C HIS A 29 -14.37 14.20 -9.64
N PRO A 30 -13.30 15.02 -9.70
CA PRO A 30 -12.00 14.73 -9.07
C PRO A 30 -12.08 14.61 -7.54
N ALA A 31 -13.14 15.13 -6.92
CA ALA A 31 -13.33 15.08 -5.47
C ALA A 31 -13.52 13.63 -4.95
N ASN A 32 -14.20 12.75 -5.69
CA ASN A 32 -14.44 11.36 -5.25
C ASN A 32 -13.18 10.51 -5.42
N THR A 33 -12.52 10.59 -6.58
CA THR A 33 -11.24 9.92 -6.82
C THR A 33 -10.19 10.32 -5.79
N LYS A 34 -10.06 11.62 -5.52
CA LYS A 34 -9.11 12.12 -4.53
C LYS A 34 -9.42 11.61 -3.13
N PHE A 35 -10.69 11.57 -2.74
CA PHE A 35 -11.11 11.01 -1.45
C PHE A 35 -10.78 9.51 -1.34
N VAL A 36 -11.08 8.72 -2.38
CA VAL A 36 -10.74 7.28 -2.43
C VAL A 36 -9.24 7.06 -2.27
N ILE A 37 -8.42 7.80 -3.03
CA ILE A 37 -6.96 7.69 -2.94
C ILE A 37 -6.45 8.15 -1.57
N GLN A 38 -7.00 9.23 -1.00
CA GLN A 38 -6.63 9.67 0.35
C GLN A 38 -6.89 8.58 1.41
N ASN A 39 -8.05 7.94 1.38
CA ASN A 39 -8.35 6.83 2.30
C ASN A 39 -7.43 5.63 2.07
N ALA A 40 -7.13 5.30 0.81
CA ALA A 40 -6.16 4.25 0.49
C ALA A 40 -4.77 4.56 1.06
N LEU A 41 -4.31 5.82 0.97
CA LEU A 41 -3.02 6.25 1.49
C LEU A 41 -2.97 6.20 3.02
N ILE A 42 -4.05 6.62 3.71
CA ILE A 42 -4.17 6.50 5.17
C ILE A 42 -4.07 5.04 5.58
N TYR A 43 -4.82 4.16 4.92
CA TYR A 43 -4.77 2.73 5.20
C TYR A 43 -3.39 2.12 4.94
N ILE A 44 -2.68 2.57 3.89
CA ILE A 44 -1.30 2.16 3.63
C ILE A 44 -0.36 2.65 4.74
N GLU A 45 -0.50 3.90 5.20
CA GLU A 45 0.31 4.46 6.29
C GLU A 45 0.21 3.63 7.57
N GLU A 46 -1.00 3.18 7.91
CA GLU A 46 -1.26 2.41 9.12
C GLU A 46 -0.82 0.94 9.00
N ASN A 47 -0.72 0.42 7.77
CA ASN A 47 -0.56 -1.02 7.52
C ASN A 47 0.68 -1.39 6.69
N TYR A 48 1.55 -0.46 6.30
CA TYR A 48 2.68 -0.75 5.39
C TYR A 48 3.61 -1.85 5.93
N ALA A 49 3.77 -1.94 7.25
CA ALA A 49 4.64 -2.91 7.91
C ALA A 49 4.07 -4.34 7.92
N GLN A 50 2.79 -4.50 7.59
CA GLN A 50 2.11 -5.79 7.56
C GLN A 50 2.14 -6.41 6.17
N HIS A 51 1.59 -7.63 6.02
CA HIS A 51 1.33 -8.22 4.71
C HIS A 51 0.18 -7.48 4.01
N LEU A 52 0.50 -6.32 3.42
CA LEU A 52 -0.41 -5.45 2.70
C LEU A 52 -0.34 -5.74 1.19
N THR A 53 -1.48 -6.04 0.59
CA THR A 53 -1.61 -6.35 -0.84
C THR A 53 -2.54 -5.35 -1.51
N LEU A 54 -2.43 -5.23 -2.83
CA LEU A 54 -3.33 -4.39 -3.62
C LEU A 54 -4.79 -4.74 -3.36
N ALA A 55 -5.10 -6.02 -3.27
CA ALA A 55 -6.46 -6.50 -3.01
C ALA A 55 -7.00 -6.06 -1.65
N LYS A 56 -6.17 -6.04 -0.60
CA LYS A 56 -6.57 -5.57 0.72
C LYS A 56 -6.91 -4.08 0.70
N VAL A 57 -6.12 -3.26 -0.02
CA VAL A 57 -6.37 -1.82 -0.10
C VAL A 57 -7.58 -1.54 -0.99
N ALA A 58 -7.70 -2.22 -2.12
CA ALA A 58 -8.86 -2.11 -3.02
C ALA A 58 -10.16 -2.45 -2.28
N GLN A 59 -10.16 -3.54 -1.49
CA GLN A 59 -11.29 -3.91 -0.65
C GLN A 59 -11.59 -2.83 0.41
N HIS A 60 -10.57 -2.27 1.06
CA HIS A 60 -10.74 -1.23 2.08
C HIS A 60 -11.42 0.03 1.52
N VAL A 61 -11.17 0.35 0.23
CA VAL A 61 -11.79 1.49 -0.45
C VAL A 61 -12.94 1.08 -1.40
N TYR A 62 -13.48 -0.12 -1.22
CA TYR A 62 -14.66 -0.63 -1.93
C TYR A 62 -14.51 -0.66 -3.47
N LEU A 63 -13.30 -0.90 -3.97
CA LEU A 63 -13.00 -1.03 -5.39
C LEU A 63 -12.60 -2.45 -5.78
N SER A 64 -12.84 -2.78 -7.04
CA SER A 64 -12.19 -3.94 -7.64
C SER A 64 -10.68 -3.72 -7.77
N ASN A 65 -9.90 -4.81 -7.75
CA ASN A 65 -8.44 -4.75 -7.90
C ASN A 65 -8.01 -3.98 -9.17
N SER A 66 -8.67 -4.24 -10.30
CA SER A 66 -8.35 -3.59 -11.56
C SER A 66 -8.62 -2.08 -11.51
N ARG A 67 -9.80 -1.68 -10.99
CA ARG A 67 -10.17 -0.27 -10.90
C ARG A 67 -9.25 0.49 -9.94
N PHE A 68 -8.97 -0.07 -8.77
CA PHE A 68 -8.04 0.54 -7.81
C PHE A 68 -6.62 0.63 -8.39
N SER A 69 -6.13 -0.41 -9.07
CA SER A 69 -4.80 -0.39 -9.68
C SER A 69 -4.64 0.75 -10.69
N THR A 70 -5.63 0.94 -11.57
CA THR A 70 -5.62 2.03 -12.56
C THR A 70 -5.69 3.38 -11.86
N LEU A 71 -6.65 3.57 -10.98
CA LEU A 71 -6.87 4.83 -10.26
C LEU A 71 -5.64 5.25 -9.45
N PHE A 72 -5.04 4.31 -8.71
CA PHE A 72 -3.86 4.57 -7.90
C PHE A 72 -2.66 4.94 -8.76
N ALA A 73 -2.45 4.24 -9.88
CA ALA A 73 -1.35 4.54 -10.78
C ALA A 73 -1.50 5.90 -11.47
N GLU A 74 -2.74 6.27 -11.83
CA GLU A 74 -3.05 7.58 -12.41
C GLU A 74 -2.78 8.71 -11.43
N GLU A 75 -3.19 8.58 -10.16
CA GLU A 75 -3.06 9.66 -9.19
C GLU A 75 -1.69 9.73 -8.52
N MET A 76 -1.08 8.59 -8.21
CA MET A 76 0.24 8.56 -7.59
C MET A 76 1.37 8.65 -8.61
N LYS A 77 1.05 8.58 -9.91
CA LYS A 77 2.02 8.45 -11.01
C LYS A 77 2.98 7.27 -10.83
N GLU A 78 2.58 6.28 -10.04
CA GLU A 78 3.30 5.05 -9.81
C GLU A 78 2.38 3.92 -9.35
N SER A 79 2.78 2.67 -9.59
CA SER A 79 2.00 1.52 -9.15
C SER A 79 1.96 1.40 -7.62
N PHE A 80 0.87 0.82 -7.11
CA PHE A 80 0.71 0.49 -5.69
C PHE A 80 1.93 -0.24 -5.11
N SER A 81 2.42 -1.28 -5.79
CA SER A 81 3.56 -2.08 -5.30
C SER A 81 4.83 -1.24 -5.20
N LYS A 82 5.05 -0.31 -6.14
CA LYS A 82 6.20 0.59 -6.11
C LYS A 82 6.05 1.60 -4.98
N TYR A 83 4.87 2.21 -4.82
CA TYR A 83 4.56 3.11 -3.71
C TYR A 83 4.79 2.45 -2.34
N LEU A 84 4.22 1.27 -2.12
CA LEU A 84 4.39 0.51 -0.89
C LEU A 84 5.87 0.19 -0.63
N THR A 85 6.60 -0.21 -1.67
CA THR A 85 8.04 -0.46 -1.57
C THR A 85 8.79 0.79 -1.13
N ASN A 86 8.55 1.93 -1.79
CA ASN A 86 9.17 3.21 -1.44
C ASN A 86 8.86 3.60 0.01
N LYS A 87 7.59 3.48 0.41
CA LYS A 87 7.16 3.78 1.79
C LYS A 87 7.95 2.97 2.81
N ARG A 88 8.10 1.65 2.59
CA ARG A 88 8.88 0.77 3.48
C ARG A 88 10.36 1.12 3.50
N ILE A 89 10.93 1.51 2.36
CA ILE A 89 12.33 1.95 2.28
C ILE A 89 12.54 3.26 3.06
N GLU A 90 11.64 4.24 2.94
CA GLU A 90 11.73 5.47 3.73
C GLU A 90 11.66 5.19 5.23
N LYS A 91 10.76 4.30 5.66
CA LYS A 91 10.69 3.84 7.06
C LYS A 91 11.93 3.09 7.50
N ALA A 92 12.56 2.30 6.62
CA ALA A 92 13.82 1.64 6.94
C ALA A 92 14.95 2.65 7.16
N LYS A 93 15.03 3.71 6.33
CA LYS A 93 16.01 4.79 6.52
C LYS A 93 15.80 5.52 7.85
N GLU A 94 14.55 5.76 8.26
CA GLU A 94 14.24 6.33 9.57
C GLU A 94 14.79 5.46 10.72
N LEU A 95 14.58 4.14 10.66
CA LEU A 95 15.08 3.20 11.67
C LEU A 95 16.61 3.07 11.67
N MET A 96 17.25 3.21 10.50
CA MET A 96 18.72 3.19 10.37
C MET A 96 19.42 4.42 10.96
N LYS A 97 18.67 5.43 11.44
CA LYS A 97 19.27 6.50 12.25
C LYS A 97 19.79 6.00 13.60
N ASN A 98 19.35 4.82 14.05
CA ASN A 98 19.95 4.12 15.17
C ASN A 98 21.10 3.22 14.69
N PRO A 99 22.38 3.55 15.00
CA PRO A 99 23.54 2.80 14.52
C PRO A 99 23.62 1.36 15.03
N TYR A 100 22.89 1.02 16.09
CA TYR A 100 22.88 -0.32 16.69
C TYR A 100 21.78 -1.23 16.12
N ALA A 101 20.93 -0.71 15.22
CA ALA A 101 19.85 -1.48 14.62
C ALA A 101 20.40 -2.57 13.69
N LYS A 102 19.89 -3.80 13.82
CA LYS A 102 20.29 -4.90 12.94
C LYS A 102 19.46 -4.85 11.66
N ILE A 103 20.13 -5.01 10.52
CA ILE A 103 19.50 -4.93 9.19
C ILE A 103 18.32 -5.90 9.02
N TYR A 104 18.42 -7.12 9.55
CA TYR A 104 17.31 -8.08 9.48
C TYR A 104 16.10 -7.63 10.33
N GLU A 105 16.34 -7.03 11.51
CA GLU A 105 15.27 -6.51 12.38
C GLU A 105 14.54 -5.36 11.67
N ILE A 106 15.28 -4.44 11.03
CA ILE A 106 14.71 -3.36 10.23
C ILE A 106 13.87 -3.91 9.08
N SER A 107 14.40 -4.89 8.33
CA SER A 107 13.69 -5.56 7.24
C SER A 107 12.31 -6.05 7.68
N TYR A 108 12.26 -6.79 8.79
CA TYR A 108 10.99 -7.32 9.29
C TYR A 108 10.08 -6.21 9.85
N ALA A 109 10.64 -5.24 10.56
CA ALA A 109 9.89 -4.12 11.14
C ALA A 109 9.19 -3.26 10.09
N VAL A 110 9.75 -3.15 8.88
CA VAL A 110 9.15 -2.40 7.77
C VAL A 110 8.34 -3.27 6.81
N GLY A 111 8.11 -4.55 7.15
CA GLY A 111 7.19 -5.43 6.43
C GLY A 111 7.78 -6.22 5.26
N PHE A 112 9.10 -6.37 5.19
CA PHE A 112 9.74 -7.35 4.31
C PHE A 112 9.85 -8.70 5.02
N GLN A 113 9.55 -9.79 4.30
CA GLN A 113 9.62 -11.16 4.83
C GLN A 113 10.96 -11.85 4.58
N ASP A 114 11.81 -11.31 3.70
CA ASP A 114 13.14 -11.85 3.41
C ASP A 114 14.15 -10.69 3.42
N ALA A 115 15.16 -10.79 4.30
CA ALA A 115 16.18 -9.76 4.47
C ALA A 115 17.13 -9.61 3.27
N ARG A 116 17.32 -10.67 2.47
CA ARG A 116 18.12 -10.63 1.23
C ARG A 116 17.35 -9.88 0.15
N TYR A 117 16.06 -10.17 0.00
CA TYR A 117 15.18 -9.42 -0.90
C TYR A 117 15.10 -7.95 -0.51
N PHE A 118 14.91 -7.65 0.79
CA PHE A 118 14.99 -6.29 1.31
C PHE A 118 16.31 -5.61 0.91
N SER A 119 17.45 -6.28 1.10
CA SER A 119 18.76 -5.70 0.77
C SER A 119 18.91 -5.38 -0.73
N ALA A 120 18.41 -6.25 -1.60
CA ALA A 120 18.41 -6.02 -3.04
C ALA A 120 17.51 -4.83 -3.43
N VAL A 121 16.31 -4.75 -2.86
CA VAL A 121 15.36 -3.65 -3.09
C VAL A 121 15.92 -2.34 -2.54
N PHE A 122 16.46 -2.33 -1.33
CA PHE A 122 17.05 -1.15 -0.70
C PHE A 122 18.22 -0.60 -1.53
N LYS A 123 19.11 -1.48 -2.03
CA LYS A 123 20.19 -1.07 -2.93
C LYS A 123 19.67 -0.49 -4.23
N LYS A 124 18.65 -1.11 -4.83
CA LYS A 124 18.02 -0.58 -6.04
C LYS A 124 17.39 0.80 -5.83
N SER A 125 16.78 1.04 -4.66
CA SER A 125 16.11 2.30 -4.35
C SER A 125 17.03 3.42 -3.89
N THR A 126 18.18 3.09 -3.29
CA THR A 126 19.06 4.09 -2.65
C THR A 126 20.46 4.20 -3.27
N GLY A 127 20.85 3.24 -4.10
CA GLY A 127 22.21 3.09 -4.63
C GLY A 127 23.21 2.44 -3.65
N LEU A 128 22.82 2.21 -2.40
CA LEU A 128 23.69 1.66 -1.34
C LEU A 128 23.07 0.41 -0.73
N THR A 129 23.90 -0.56 -0.34
CA THR A 129 23.41 -1.66 0.51
C THR A 129 22.92 -1.11 1.86
N PRO A 130 22.01 -1.81 2.56
CA PRO A 130 21.58 -1.40 3.89
C PRO A 130 22.73 -1.15 4.87
N MET A 131 23.78 -1.99 4.82
CA MET A 131 24.96 -1.86 5.68
C MET A 131 25.79 -0.62 5.34
N GLU A 132 26.01 -0.35 4.05
CA GLU A 132 26.70 0.87 3.60
C GLU A 132 25.93 2.13 3.99
N TYR A 133 24.60 2.09 3.90
CA TYR A 133 23.73 3.19 4.31
C TYR A 133 23.80 3.43 5.82
N LEU A 134 23.67 2.37 6.63
CA LEU A 134 23.77 2.46 8.09
C LEU A 134 25.12 3.03 8.54
N LYS A 135 26.22 2.63 7.89
CA LYS A 135 27.57 3.12 8.20
C LYS A 135 27.74 4.62 7.94
N LYS A 136 26.94 5.24 7.07
CA LYS A 136 26.96 6.71 6.88
C LYS A 136 26.36 7.50 8.04
N HIS A 137 25.64 6.83 8.95
CA HIS A 137 25.04 7.42 10.15
C HIS A 137 25.81 7.09 11.44
N LEU A 138 26.96 6.42 11.30
CA LEU A 138 27.99 6.30 12.34
C LEU A 138 28.92 7.51 12.29
#